data_AF-A0A402BSL0-F1
#
_entry.id   AF-A0A402BSL0-F1
#
_cell.length_a   1.000
_cell.length_b   1.000
_cell.length_c   1.000
_cell.angle_alpha   90.00
_cell.angle_beta   90.00
_cell.angle_gamma   90.00
#
_symmetry.space_group_name_H-M   'P 1'
#
loop_
_entity.id
_entity.type
_entity.pdbx_description
1 polymer ?
#
loop_
_entity_poly.entity_id
_entity_poly.type
_entity_poly.pdbx_seq_one_letter_code
_entity_poly.pdbx_strand_id
1 'polypeptide(L)'
;MINKLLEYIDENFPNLQNDINIRYELGEPSKNGSDERINQVITRVITLFEDLFDAKDYIYIYIQDWDMVIDPLFGNTTQNYIYQLLENHVLAEKVLYKADEDIDEKGNTVQIAQEYNVRLLYDRLGRTPYKEMLEGIAHYEQGRKPSISQAVYFINIREARGRFLS
;
A
#
# COMPACT_ATOMS: atom_id res chain seq x y z
N MET A 1 -0.57 -8.07 19.60
CA MET A 1 0.50 -7.92 18.57
C MET A 1 0.17 -6.78 17.63
N ILE A 2 -0.99 -6.81 16.95
CA ILE A 2 -1.46 -5.71 16.09
C ILE A 2 -1.47 -4.34 16.79
N ASN A 3 -1.99 -4.25 18.03
CA ASN A 3 -2.03 -2.98 18.77
C ASN A 3 -0.64 -2.36 18.98
N LYS A 4 0.38 -3.16 19.32
CA LYS A 4 1.75 -2.66 19.51
C LYS A 4 2.37 -2.14 18.21
N LEU A 5 2.04 -2.78 17.08
CA LEU A 5 2.48 -2.29 15.77
C LEU A 5 1.77 -0.99 15.41
N LEU A 6 0.45 -0.91 15.64
CA LEU A 6 -0.32 0.30 15.38
C LEU A 6 0.18 1.47 16.24
N GLU A 7 0.40 1.24 17.53
CA GLU A 7 1.05 2.21 18.43
C GLU A 7 2.42 2.65 17.88
N TYR A 8 3.26 1.70 17.47
CA TYR A 8 4.56 2.02 16.85
C TYR A 8 4.42 2.83 15.55
N ILE A 9 3.47 2.49 14.69
CA ILE A 9 3.20 3.22 13.43
C ILE A 9 2.75 4.64 13.73
N ASP A 10 1.80 4.82 14.65
CA ASP A 10 1.28 6.13 15.03
C ASP A 10 2.37 7.02 15.65
N GLU A 11 3.24 6.43 16.49
CA GLU A 11 4.34 7.16 17.14
C GLU A 11 5.48 7.54 16.19
N ASN A 12 5.86 6.66 15.27
CA ASN A 12 7.05 6.84 14.41
C ASN A 12 6.72 7.39 13.03
N PHE A 13 5.49 7.20 12.57
CA PHE A 13 5.00 7.64 11.27
C PHE A 13 3.64 8.35 11.42
N PRO A 14 3.54 9.43 12.21
CA PRO A 14 2.27 10.13 12.44
C PRO A 14 1.65 10.69 11.14
N ASN A 15 2.47 10.83 10.10
CA ASN A 15 2.09 11.31 8.77
C ASN A 15 2.07 10.18 7.72
N LEU A 16 2.03 8.90 8.11
CA LEU A 16 1.99 7.76 7.16
C LEU A 16 0.83 7.87 6.17
N GLN A 17 -0.25 8.53 6.60
CA GLN A 17 -1.47 8.76 5.82
C GLN A 17 -1.42 10.03 4.97
N ASN A 18 -0.35 10.81 5.02
CA ASN A 18 -0.20 11.98 4.16
C ASN A 18 0.36 11.52 2.81
N ASP A 19 -0.39 11.78 1.73
CA ASP A 19 0.05 11.42 0.38
C ASP A 19 1.27 12.25 -0.03
N ILE A 20 2.43 11.60 -0.08
CA ILE A 20 3.60 12.18 -0.74
C ILE A 20 3.60 11.68 -2.19
N ASN A 21 3.03 12.49 -3.08
CA ASN A 21 2.99 12.21 -4.51
C ASN A 21 4.36 12.48 -5.16
N ILE A 22 5.31 11.55 -5.03
CA ILE A 22 6.58 11.61 -5.77
C ILE A 22 6.36 11.06 -7.18
N ARG A 23 6.34 11.95 -8.17
CA ARG A 23 6.29 11.56 -9.59
C ARG A 23 7.70 11.36 -10.13
N TYR A 24 8.02 10.14 -10.53
CA TYR A 24 9.24 9.84 -11.26
C TYR A 24 8.98 9.93 -12.77
N GLU A 25 9.71 10.79 -13.48
CA GLU A 25 9.72 10.76 -14.93
C GLU A 25 10.49 9.53 -15.41
N LEU A 26 9.82 8.70 -16.19
CA LEU A 26 10.35 7.39 -16.56
C LEU A 26 11.30 7.42 -17.79
N GLY A 27 11.41 8.56 -18.49
CA GLY A 27 12.29 8.79 -19.66
C GLY A 27 11.82 8.14 -20.97
N GLU A 28 12.55 8.27 -22.07
CA GLU A 28 12.31 7.53 -23.33
C GLU A 28 12.69 6.04 -23.21
N PRO A 29 12.25 5.10 -24.10
CA PRO A 29 11.59 5.30 -25.40
C PRO A 29 10.14 4.79 -25.51
N SER A 30 9.59 4.18 -24.45
CA SER A 30 8.26 3.57 -24.54
C SER A 30 7.14 4.61 -24.43
N LYS A 31 6.14 4.48 -25.30
CA LYS A 31 4.95 5.35 -25.31
C LYS A 31 4.22 5.27 -23.97
N ASN A 32 3.74 6.40 -23.46
CA ASN A 32 2.93 6.43 -22.25
C ASN A 32 1.72 5.49 -22.35
N GLY A 33 1.47 4.74 -21.27
CA GLY A 33 0.39 3.76 -21.18
C GLY A 33 0.61 2.44 -21.93
N SER A 34 1.75 2.25 -22.62
CA SER A 34 2.07 0.97 -23.27
C SER A 34 2.44 -0.12 -22.25
N ASP A 35 2.27 -1.38 -22.65
CA ASP A 35 2.65 -2.53 -21.82
C ASP A 35 4.15 -2.51 -21.48
N GLU A 36 4.99 -2.14 -22.45
CA GLU A 36 6.44 -2.02 -22.27
C GLU A 36 6.79 -0.97 -21.21
N ARG A 37 6.07 0.16 -21.21
CA ARG A 37 6.27 1.24 -20.25
C ARG A 37 5.92 0.80 -18.84
N ILE A 38 4.83 0.05 -18.70
CA ILE A 38 4.37 -0.47 -17.41
C ILE A 38 5.32 -1.56 -16.91
N ASN A 39 5.74 -2.47 -17.77
CA ASN A 39 6.75 -3.48 -17.43
C ASN A 39 8.06 -2.84 -16.98
N GLN A 40 8.48 -1.74 -17.60
CA GLN A 40 9.63 -0.96 -17.16
C GLN A 40 9.44 -0.38 -15.76
N VAL A 41 8.26 0.18 -15.45
CA VAL A 41 7.91 0.70 -14.12
C VAL A 41 7.95 -0.42 -13.09
N ILE A 42 7.24 -1.51 -13.34
CA ILE A 42 7.13 -2.66 -12.44
C ILE A 42 8.53 -3.22 -12.16
N THR A 43 9.35 -3.42 -13.19
CA THR A 43 10.73 -3.90 -13.04
C THR A 43 11.55 -2.98 -12.14
N ARG A 44 11.48 -1.66 -12.34
CA ARG A 44 12.20 -0.69 -11.51
C ARG A 44 11.71 -0.69 -10.06
N VAL A 45 10.39 -0.71 -9.85
CA VAL A 45 9.80 -0.74 -8.51
C VAL A 45 10.21 -2.01 -7.76
N ILE A 46 10.14 -3.17 -8.42
CA ILE A 46 10.60 -4.44 -7.84
C ILE A 46 12.09 -4.38 -7.51
N THR A 47 12.92 -3.82 -8.40
CA THR A 47 14.38 -3.71 -8.16
C THR A 47 14.68 -2.84 -6.94
N LEU A 48 14.08 -1.65 -6.86
CA LEU A 48 14.23 -0.75 -5.70
C LEU A 48 13.73 -1.39 -4.41
N PHE A 49 12.64 -2.17 -4.50
CA PHE A 49 12.11 -2.89 -3.37
C PHE A 49 13.06 -4.00 -2.89
N GLU A 50 13.60 -4.81 -3.81
CA GLU A 50 14.58 -5.88 -3.52
C GLU A 50 15.93 -5.32 -3.04
N ASP A 51 16.31 -4.09 -3.41
CA ASP A 51 17.49 -3.39 -2.86
C ASP A 51 17.30 -2.99 -1.38
N LEU A 52 16.06 -2.73 -0.98
CA LEU A 52 15.70 -2.32 0.39
C LEU A 52 15.40 -3.51 1.31
N PHE A 53 14.81 -4.58 0.76
CA PHE A 53 14.35 -5.74 1.52
C PHE A 53 14.96 -7.04 1.02
N ASP A 54 15.47 -7.85 1.95
CA ASP A 54 15.95 -9.19 1.64
C ASP A 54 14.80 -10.20 1.64
N ALA A 55 14.81 -11.20 0.76
CA ALA A 55 13.83 -12.31 0.79
C ALA A 55 13.84 -13.13 2.11
N LYS A 56 14.86 -12.91 2.96
CA LYS A 56 14.97 -13.49 4.31
C LYS A 56 14.32 -12.64 5.39
N ASP A 57 13.96 -11.40 5.08
CA ASP A 57 13.36 -10.48 6.04
C ASP A 57 11.98 -10.92 6.44
N TYR A 58 11.70 -10.79 7.73
CA TYR A 58 10.36 -10.80 8.25
C TYR A 58 9.84 -9.37 8.23
N ILE A 59 8.71 -9.19 7.55
CA ILE A 59 8.12 -7.88 7.37
C ILE A 59 6.67 -7.90 7.85
N TYR A 60 6.18 -6.72 8.19
CA TYR A 60 4.77 -6.45 8.32
C TYR A 60 4.25 -5.91 7.00
N ILE A 61 3.13 -6.47 6.52
CA ILE A 61 2.36 -5.87 5.43
C ILE A 61 1.07 -5.33 6.04
N TYR A 62 0.98 -4.00 6.11
CA TYR A 62 -0.19 -3.29 6.60
C TYR A 62 -1.05 -2.90 5.40
N ILE A 63 -2.30 -3.36 5.38
CA ILE A 63 -3.28 -3.12 4.31
C ILE A 63 -4.40 -2.30 4.92
N GLN A 64 -4.62 -1.11 4.38
CA GLN A 64 -5.73 -0.25 4.72
C GLN A 64 -6.78 -0.29 3.61
N ASP A 65 -7.98 -0.69 3.98
CA ASP A 65 -9.11 -0.88 3.07
C ASP A 65 -10.32 -0.10 3.58
N TRP A 66 -10.73 0.88 2.79
CA TRP A 66 -11.90 1.70 3.05
C TRP A 66 -13.22 1.01 2.65
N ASP A 67 -13.15 -0.23 2.15
CA ASP A 67 -14.28 -1.03 1.68
C ASP A 67 -15.14 -0.28 0.65
N MET A 68 -14.50 0.60 -0.13
CA MET A 68 -15.17 1.41 -1.14
C MET A 68 -15.62 0.51 -2.28
N VAL A 69 -16.93 0.34 -2.41
CA VAL A 69 -17.57 -0.32 -3.56
C VAL A 69 -17.41 0.52 -4.84
N ILE A 70 -17.27 1.84 -4.69
CA ILE A 70 -17.13 2.79 -5.80
C ILE A 70 -15.78 3.48 -5.67
N ASP A 71 -14.88 3.14 -6.59
CA ASP A 71 -13.55 3.73 -6.66
C ASP A 71 -13.62 5.11 -7.34
N PRO A 72 -13.01 6.16 -6.76
CA PRO A 72 -13.11 7.52 -7.27
C PRO A 72 -12.23 7.83 -8.48
N LEU A 73 -11.27 6.97 -8.85
CA LEU A 73 -10.28 7.24 -9.89
C LEU A 73 -10.50 6.41 -11.16
N PHE A 74 -10.12 5.13 -11.14
CA PHE A 74 -10.06 4.29 -12.34
C PHE A 74 -10.90 3.01 -12.25
N GLY A 75 -11.67 2.85 -11.17
CA GLY A 75 -12.43 1.64 -10.91
C GLY A 75 -11.54 0.58 -10.27
N ASN A 76 -11.79 0.25 -9.01
CA ASN A 76 -11.24 -0.94 -8.37
C ASN A 76 -11.90 -2.18 -9.00
N THR A 77 -11.42 -2.57 -10.17
CA THR A 77 -12.05 -3.62 -10.95
C THR A 77 -11.73 -5.04 -10.44
N THR A 78 -10.87 -5.16 -9.42
CA THR A 78 -10.50 -6.41 -8.75
C THR A 78 -10.33 -6.22 -7.24
N GLN A 79 -11.39 -5.76 -6.57
CA GLN A 79 -11.39 -5.39 -5.14
C GLN A 79 -10.77 -6.44 -4.20
N ASN A 80 -10.97 -7.72 -4.50
CA ASN A 80 -10.50 -8.82 -3.66
C ASN A 80 -9.14 -9.39 -4.06
N TYR A 81 -8.46 -8.83 -5.08
CA TYR A 81 -7.23 -9.43 -5.62
C TYR A 81 -6.12 -9.56 -4.58
N ILE A 82 -5.88 -8.53 -3.76
CA ILE A 82 -4.88 -8.61 -2.69
C ILE A 82 -5.22 -9.71 -1.66
N TYR A 83 -6.50 -9.97 -1.40
CA TYR A 83 -6.93 -11.02 -0.48
C TYR A 83 -6.85 -12.41 -1.10
N GLN A 84 -7.03 -12.52 -2.42
CA GLN A 84 -6.77 -13.74 -3.17
C GLN A 84 -5.27 -14.09 -3.15
N LEU A 85 -4.40 -13.10 -3.35
CA LEU A 85 -2.95 -13.28 -3.24
C LEU A 85 -2.55 -13.80 -1.85
N LEU A 86 -3.25 -13.33 -0.80
CA LEU A 86 -2.94 -13.64 0.58
C LEU A 86 -3.81 -14.75 1.20
N GLU A 87 -4.57 -15.50 0.39
CA GLU A 87 -5.56 -16.48 0.88
C GLU A 87 -4.95 -17.58 1.76
N ASN A 88 -3.67 -17.90 1.53
CA ASN A 88 -2.93 -18.92 2.26
C ASN A 88 -2.14 -18.36 3.46
N HIS A 89 -2.33 -17.08 3.79
CA HIS A 89 -1.67 -16.41 4.89
C HIS A 89 -2.65 -16.08 6.02
N VAL A 90 -2.13 -15.99 7.24
CA VAL A 90 -2.92 -15.59 8.41
C VAL A 90 -2.88 -14.06 8.54
N LEU A 91 -4.03 -13.43 8.37
CA LEU A 91 -4.20 -11.99 8.53
C LEU A 91 -4.81 -11.67 9.89
N ALA A 92 -4.21 -10.72 10.60
CA ALA A 92 -4.86 -10.08 11.74
C ALA A 92 -5.69 -8.91 11.24
N GLU A 93 -6.93 -8.80 11.70
CA GLU A 93 -7.87 -7.76 11.26
C GLU A 93 -8.23 -6.82 12.42
N LYS A 94 -8.43 -5.54 12.10
CA LYS A 94 -8.92 -4.54 13.04
C LYS A 94 -9.64 -3.42 12.30
N VAL A 95 -10.79 -3.00 12.83
CA VAL A 95 -11.50 -1.80 12.37
C VAL A 95 -10.92 -0.57 13.09
N LEU A 96 -10.60 0.47 12.32
CA LEU A 96 -10.09 1.76 12.80
C LEU A 96 -10.95 2.90 12.23
N TYR A 97 -10.73 4.11 12.76
CA TYR A 97 -11.47 5.31 12.39
C TYR A 97 -10.50 6.44 12.08
N LYS A 98 -10.72 7.13 10.95
CA LYS A 98 -10.02 8.37 10.61
C LYS A 98 -10.97 9.54 10.80
N ALA A 99 -10.53 10.56 11.51
CA ALA A 99 -11.26 11.82 11.55
C ALA A 99 -11.07 12.55 10.21
N ASP A 100 -12.17 13.00 9.63
CA ASP A 100 -12.22 13.80 8.42
C ASP A 100 -13.14 15.01 8.63
N GLU A 101 -13.02 16.03 7.80
CA GLU A 101 -13.87 17.22 7.82
C GLU A 101 -14.84 17.18 6.65
N ASP A 102 -16.13 17.35 6.94
CA ASP A 102 -17.18 17.45 5.94
C ASP A 102 -18.01 18.73 6.15
N ILE A 103 -18.81 19.10 5.17
CA ILE A 103 -19.68 20.28 5.22
C ILE A 103 -21.13 19.82 5.39
N ASP A 104 -21.77 20.24 6.49
CA ASP A 104 -23.19 19.94 6.72
C ASP A 104 -24.11 20.69 5.74
N GLU A 105 -25.39 20.33 5.73
CA GLU A 105 -26.41 21.00 4.87
C GLU A 105 -26.55 22.50 5.13
N LYS A 106 -26.02 23.00 6.25
CA LYS A 106 -26.04 24.41 6.65
C LYS A 106 -24.72 25.13 6.34
N GLY A 107 -23.75 24.45 5.74
CA GLY A 107 -22.45 25.02 5.38
C GLY A 107 -21.43 25.05 6.53
N ASN A 108 -21.68 24.37 7.65
CA ASN A 108 -20.73 24.28 8.75
C ASN A 108 -19.78 23.10 8.55
N THR A 109 -18.50 23.29 8.87
CA THR A 109 -17.55 22.18 8.98
C THR A 109 -17.93 21.30 10.17
N VAL A 110 -18.15 20.02 9.89
CA VAL A 110 -18.39 18.98 10.89
C VAL A 110 -17.29 17.93 10.80
N GLN A 111 -16.88 17.41 11.95
CA GLN A 111 -15.93 16.31 12.00
C GLN A 111 -16.69 14.99 11.87
N ILE A 112 -16.35 14.20 10.87
CA ILE A 112 -16.88 12.85 10.67
C ILE A 112 -15.78 11.83 10.96
N ALA A 113 -16.16 10.67 11.50
CA ALA A 113 -15.26 9.54 11.66
C ALA A 113 -15.53 8.55 10.52
N GLN A 114 -14.60 8.42 9.58
CA GLN A 114 -14.67 7.43 8.51
C GLN A 114 -14.06 6.12 9.00
N GLU A 115 -14.84 5.05 8.93
CA GLU A 115 -14.40 3.70 9.29
C GLU A 115 -13.55 3.09 8.18
N TYR A 116 -12.50 2.35 8.54
CA TYR A 116 -11.73 1.55 7.61
C TYR A 116 -11.22 0.25 8.25
N ASN A 117 -11.04 -0.76 7.42
CA ASN A 117 -10.50 -2.05 7.80
C ASN A 117 -8.97 -2.05 7.65
N VAL A 118 -8.28 -2.47 8.71
CA VAL A 118 -6.86 -2.79 8.66
C VAL A 118 -6.70 -4.29 8.67
N ARG A 119 -5.92 -4.79 7.72
CA ARG A 119 -5.43 -6.17 7.71
C ARG A 119 -3.92 -6.17 7.78
N LEU A 120 -3.39 -7.02 8.63
CA LEU A 120 -1.96 -7.11 8.91
C LEU A 120 -1.47 -8.53 8.66
N LEU A 121 -0.48 -8.65 7.79
CA LEU A 121 0.33 -9.85 7.65
C LEU A 121 1.66 -9.65 8.36
N TYR A 122 2.15 -10.68 9.04
CA TYR A 122 3.54 -10.78 9.46
C TYR A 122 4.11 -12.10 8.94
N ASP A 123 5.01 -12.01 7.94
CA ASP A 123 5.61 -13.18 7.32
C ASP A 123 6.98 -12.84 6.73
N ARG A 124 7.70 -13.87 6.30
CA ARG A 124 8.94 -13.73 5.56
C ARG A 124 8.64 -13.26 4.14
N LEU A 125 9.32 -12.21 3.69
CA LEU A 125 9.10 -11.60 2.37
C LEU A 125 9.16 -12.62 1.22
N GLY A 126 10.13 -13.53 1.23
CA GLY A 126 10.26 -14.57 0.21
C GLY A 126 9.13 -15.60 0.15
N ARG A 127 8.17 -15.55 1.07
CA ARG A 127 6.93 -16.35 1.04
C ARG A 127 5.70 -15.53 0.67
N THR A 128 5.81 -14.21 0.63
CA THR A 128 4.72 -13.31 0.27
C THR A 128 4.76 -13.00 -1.23
N PRO A 129 3.61 -12.89 -1.91
CA PRO A 129 3.53 -12.56 -3.33
C PRO A 129 3.72 -11.05 -3.56
N TYR A 130 4.82 -10.48 -3.05
CA TYR A 130 5.03 -9.03 -3.05
C TYR A 130 5.20 -8.46 -4.46
N LYS A 131 5.70 -9.25 -5.43
CA LYS A 131 5.87 -8.79 -6.82
C LYS A 131 4.52 -8.55 -7.47
N GLU A 132 3.61 -9.50 -7.30
CA GLU A 132 2.22 -9.44 -7.74
C GLU A 132 1.46 -8.30 -7.05
N MET A 133 1.76 -8.04 -5.78
CA MET A 133 1.20 -6.88 -5.06
C MET A 133 1.69 -5.55 -5.66
N LEU A 134 2.99 -5.39 -5.88
CA LEU A 134 3.56 -4.17 -6.47
C LEU A 134 3.04 -3.94 -7.90
N GLU A 135 2.91 -5.01 -8.69
CA GLU A 135 2.28 -4.98 -10.00
C GLU A 135 0.81 -4.54 -9.94
N GLY A 136 0.03 -5.11 -9.02
CA GLY A 136 -1.37 -4.73 -8.83
C GLY A 136 -1.56 -3.26 -8.44
N ILE A 137 -0.67 -2.72 -7.60
CA ILE A 137 -0.65 -1.29 -7.25
C ILE A 137 -0.32 -0.45 -8.49
N ALA A 138 0.67 -0.83 -9.28
CA ALA A 138 1.02 -0.12 -10.52
C ALA A 138 -0.11 -0.15 -11.56
N HIS A 139 -0.86 -1.25 -11.64
CA HIS A 139 -2.00 -1.37 -12.53
C HIS A 139 -3.17 -0.47 -12.15
N TYR A 140 -3.37 -0.22 -10.85
CA TYR A 140 -4.44 0.67 -10.36
C TYR A 140 -4.33 2.08 -10.95
N GLU A 141 -3.15 2.67 -10.85
CA GLU A 141 -2.83 4.02 -11.37
C GLU A 141 -2.96 4.15 -12.91
N GLN A 142 -3.13 3.03 -13.61
CA GLN A 142 -3.22 2.97 -15.08
C GLN A 142 -4.57 2.39 -15.55
N GLY A 143 -5.51 2.09 -14.65
CA GLY A 143 -6.80 1.48 -14.98
C GLY A 143 -6.70 0.06 -15.57
N ARG A 144 -5.72 -0.73 -15.14
CA ARG A 144 -5.45 -2.10 -15.63
C ARG A 144 -5.84 -3.16 -14.61
N LYS A 145 -5.87 -4.43 -15.05
CA LYS A 145 -6.19 -5.59 -14.21
C LYS A 145 -5.07 -6.63 -14.21
N PRO A 146 -4.85 -7.36 -13.11
CA PRO A 146 -5.48 -7.14 -11.80
C PRO A 146 -4.92 -5.88 -11.13
N SER A 147 -5.75 -5.16 -10.38
CA SER A 147 -5.39 -3.95 -9.63
C SER A 147 -5.62 -4.08 -8.13
N ILE A 148 -4.84 -3.31 -7.36
CA ILE A 148 -4.96 -3.16 -5.91
C ILE A 148 -5.14 -1.67 -5.63
N SER A 149 -6.33 -1.28 -5.16
CA SER A 149 -6.62 0.11 -4.76
C SER A 149 -6.48 0.34 -3.26
N GLN A 150 -6.32 -0.73 -2.47
CA GLN A 150 -6.03 -0.63 -1.04
C GLN A 150 -4.67 0.03 -0.83
N ALA A 151 -4.52 0.81 0.24
CA ALA A 151 -3.21 1.35 0.60
C ALA A 151 -2.39 0.24 1.29
N VAL A 152 -1.26 -0.11 0.69
CA VAL A 152 -0.40 -1.22 1.13
C VAL A 152 0.96 -0.68 1.56
N TYR A 153 1.37 -1.02 2.78
CA TYR A 153 2.63 -0.59 3.37
C TYR A 153 3.47 -1.80 3.76
N PHE A 154 4.70 -1.84 3.27
CA PHE A 154 5.69 -2.86 3.62
C PHE A 154 6.61 -2.29 4.68
N ILE A 155 6.58 -2.86 5.88
CA ILE A 155 7.26 -2.33 7.07
C ILE A 155 8.25 -3.38 7.57
N ASN A 156 9.53 -3.02 7.56
CA ASN A 156 10.56 -3.79 8.23
C ASN A 156 10.95 -3.07 9.53
N ILE A 157 10.56 -3.64 10.67
CA ILE A 157 11.04 -3.18 11.98
C ILE A 157 12.41 -3.83 12.24
N ARG A 158 13.37 -3.53 11.37
CA ARG A 158 14.79 -3.68 11.72
C ARG A 158 15.08 -2.56 12.71
N GLU A 159 15.61 -2.87 13.90
CA GLU A 159 16.31 -1.86 14.69
C GLU A 159 17.25 -1.12 13.75
N ALA A 160 17.17 0.21 13.69
CA ALA A 160 17.93 1.06 12.78
C ALA A 160 19.45 0.85 12.96
N ARG A 161 19.99 -0.20 12.36
CA ARG A 161 21.43 -0.38 12.18
C ARG A 161 21.78 0.37 10.91
N GLY A 162 22.14 1.64 11.11
CA GLY A 162 22.57 2.55 10.06
C GLY A 162 23.54 1.87 9.10
N ARG A 163 23.12 1.75 7.84
CA ARG A 163 24.05 1.60 6.73
C ARG A 163 24.52 3.01 6.37
N PHE A 164 25.55 3.49 7.06
CA PHE A 164 26.38 4.56 6.52
C PHE A 164 27.18 3.95 5.37
N LEU A 165 26.90 4.39 4.16
CA LEU A 165 27.80 4.16 3.02
C LEU A 165 29.00 5.09 3.23
N SER A 166 30.17 4.50 3.50
CA SER A 166 31.48 5.15 3.40
C SER A 166 32.00 5.09 1.97
#